data_AF-A0A0G1P5S7-F1
#
_entry.id   AF-A0A0G1P5S7-F1
#
_cell.length_a   1.000
_cell.length_b   1.000
_cell.length_c   1.000
_cell.angle_alpha   90.00
_cell.angle_beta   90.00
_cell.angle_gamma   90.00
#
_symmetry.space_group_name_H-M   'P 1'
#
loop_
_entity.id
_entity.type
_entity.pdbx_description
1 polymer ?
#
loop_
_entity_poly.entity_id
_entity_poly.type
_entity_poly.pdbx_seq_one_letter_code
_entity_poly.pdbx_strand_id
1 'polypeptide(L)'
;MPRKSTSIAIESNNQKLSEIFLKLAEFSEVHFEKDHGLKSATYCVYLADLSADITSLSQEIIELIQACQSKNIKIAICLVFAEKINIEKVSYLKNLLGSLNQSPPLYRLLLIRDLYQDVLPQPVTFLDKLLWQSIQDLHWHTSTKGKNLFYPLYINDLVTLIIKTLFLNSTAGKTFWVFGDKYTDLEMGFLLKSTLSDDKGLFDIESDLTNYQEEAQFYALGNETQIVLGWRPDTDFEQKLKSIIDQSKQDSVQEDYQLEHSQVSPIKKKIVSIKNSLAKINVKRHGAKLKNRFLAISIKILFLVLFLYAATAGVFAWSMSKEYASLNRSLDLAGKGELEKSVLEVKNLRYYNRLSEITLEPIKPVVLLINPQIGEELVNLFAFNNYLALSLENLQQTYVLADKIYKSLHDTQTIIDPEGSILALQSNLALVYENLIQIKVSLESKKLP
;
A
#
# COMPACT_ATOMS: atom_id res chain seq x y z
N MET A 1 27.44 -33.67 12.11
CA MET A 1 27.58 -32.21 12.31
C MET A 1 26.31 -31.72 12.99
N PRO A 2 26.34 -31.05 14.16
CA PRO A 2 25.11 -30.56 14.77
C PRO A 2 24.78 -29.20 14.12
N ARG A 3 24.06 -29.20 12.99
CA ARG A 3 23.48 -27.96 12.45
C ARG A 3 22.25 -27.64 13.30
N LYS A 4 22.36 -26.71 14.25
CA LYS A 4 21.18 -26.00 14.77
C LYS A 4 20.36 -25.54 13.57
N SER A 5 19.08 -25.89 13.50
CA SER A 5 18.16 -25.34 12.50
C SER A 5 18.23 -23.82 12.60
N THR A 6 18.80 -23.16 11.58
CA THR A 6 18.86 -21.71 11.56
C THR A 6 17.46 -21.22 11.23
N SER A 7 16.83 -20.48 12.15
CA SER A 7 15.53 -19.87 11.90
C SER A 7 15.67 -18.38 11.57
N ILE A 8 14.88 -17.96 10.58
CA ILE A 8 14.73 -16.58 10.13
C ILE A 8 13.31 -16.13 10.46
N ALA A 9 13.18 -15.15 11.34
CA ALA A 9 11.90 -14.50 11.61
C ALA A 9 11.49 -13.63 10.42
N ILE A 10 10.20 -13.66 10.07
CA ILE A 10 9.61 -12.76 9.08
C ILE A 10 8.59 -11.84 9.73
N GLU A 11 8.74 -10.54 9.48
CA GLU A 11 7.77 -9.50 9.77
C GLU A 11 7.45 -8.70 8.49
N SER A 12 6.26 -8.10 8.43
CA SER A 12 5.78 -7.41 7.21
C SER A 12 4.63 -6.46 7.54
N ASN A 13 4.57 -5.30 6.86
CA ASN A 13 3.39 -4.42 6.86
C ASN A 13 2.25 -4.95 5.95
N ASN A 14 2.52 -5.99 5.14
CA ASN A 14 1.54 -6.71 4.35
C ASN A 14 1.50 -8.20 4.77
N GLN A 15 0.46 -8.58 5.51
CA GLN A 15 0.30 -9.95 6.02
C GLN A 15 0.22 -10.99 4.91
N LYS A 16 -0.50 -10.69 3.80
CA LYS A 16 -0.62 -11.62 2.67
C LYS A 16 0.73 -11.89 2.01
N LEU A 17 1.53 -10.84 1.83
CA LEU A 17 2.89 -10.97 1.29
C LEU A 17 3.75 -11.88 2.17
N SER A 18 3.67 -11.71 3.50
CA SER A 18 4.41 -12.57 4.43
C SER A 18 4.00 -14.04 4.35
N GLU A 19 2.71 -14.32 4.17
CA GLU A 19 2.18 -15.70 4.08
C GLU A 19 2.63 -16.40 2.81
N ILE A 20 2.58 -15.70 1.69
CA ILE A 20 3.05 -16.25 0.42
C ILE A 20 4.57 -16.44 0.45
N PHE A 21 5.30 -15.46 0.98
CA PHE A 21 6.75 -15.59 1.14
C PHE A 21 7.11 -16.82 1.97
N LEU A 22 6.43 -17.06 3.10
CA LEU A 22 6.66 -18.24 3.93
C LEU A 22 6.40 -19.53 3.18
N LYS A 23 5.25 -19.64 2.51
CA LYS A 23 4.88 -20.82 1.72
C LYS A 23 5.91 -21.14 0.63
N LEU A 24 6.42 -20.10 -0.03
CA LEU A 24 7.42 -20.22 -1.08
C LEU A 24 8.83 -20.52 -0.53
N ALA A 25 9.14 -20.03 0.67
CA ALA A 25 10.40 -20.27 1.36
C ALA A 25 10.50 -21.66 2.03
N GLU A 26 9.40 -22.42 2.15
CA GLU A 26 9.37 -23.78 2.72
C GLU A 26 10.35 -24.75 2.04
N PHE A 27 10.69 -24.50 0.78
CA PHE A 27 11.59 -25.35 0.00
C PHE A 27 13.08 -25.01 0.18
N SER A 28 13.40 -24.01 1.02
CA SER A 28 14.79 -23.62 1.29
C SER A 28 15.41 -24.48 2.41
N GLU A 29 16.75 -24.58 2.43
CA GLU A 29 17.47 -25.28 3.50
C GLU A 29 17.38 -24.57 4.87
N VAL A 30 16.79 -23.37 4.91
CA VAL A 30 16.70 -22.51 6.09
C VAL A 30 15.24 -22.39 6.52
N HIS A 31 14.97 -22.46 7.82
CA HIS A 31 13.60 -22.40 8.31
C HIS A 31 13.15 -20.95 8.44
N PHE A 32 12.10 -20.56 7.73
CA PHE A 32 11.44 -19.26 7.91
C PHE A 32 10.18 -19.42 8.76
N GLU A 33 10.00 -18.53 9.74
CA GLU A 33 8.87 -18.59 10.69
C GLU A 33 8.31 -17.20 11.00
N LYS A 34 7.01 -17.12 11.30
CA LYS A 34 6.42 -15.92 11.93
C LYS A 34 6.78 -15.95 13.41
N ASP A 35 7.77 -15.15 13.82
CA ASP A 35 8.19 -15.02 15.23
C ASP A 35 8.11 -13.56 15.67
N HIS A 36 6.89 -13.12 15.97
CA HIS A 36 6.63 -11.80 16.53
C HIS A 36 7.33 -11.67 17.89
N GLY A 37 8.39 -10.87 17.94
CA GLY A 37 9.21 -10.67 19.12
C GLY A 37 10.53 -11.44 19.18
N LEU A 38 10.94 -12.11 18.08
CA LEU A 38 12.31 -12.61 17.88
C LEU A 38 12.80 -13.52 19.02
N LYS A 39 11.97 -14.46 19.48
CA LYS A 39 12.28 -15.31 20.66
C LYS A 39 13.27 -16.42 20.33
N SER A 40 13.17 -17.02 19.13
CA SER A 40 14.04 -18.12 18.68
C SER A 40 14.92 -17.77 17.48
N ALA A 41 14.60 -16.67 16.79
CA ALA A 41 15.24 -16.32 15.53
C ALA A 41 16.71 -15.89 15.65
N THR A 42 17.54 -16.39 14.73
CA THR A 42 18.95 -15.97 14.60
C THR A 42 19.11 -14.82 13.58
N TYR A 43 18.14 -14.68 12.68
CA TYR A 43 18.08 -13.63 11.68
C TYR A 43 16.64 -13.12 11.58
N CYS A 44 16.48 -11.89 11.10
CA CYS A 44 15.19 -11.27 10.87
C CYS A 44 15.09 -10.74 9.43
N VAL A 45 13.91 -10.86 8.84
CA VAL A 45 13.55 -10.26 7.56
C VAL A 45 12.31 -9.41 7.77
N TYR A 46 12.40 -8.15 7.36
CA TYR A 46 11.25 -7.26 7.30
C TYR A 46 10.87 -7.00 5.84
N LEU A 47 9.66 -7.39 5.44
CA LEU A 47 9.12 -7.16 4.11
C LEU A 47 8.21 -5.91 4.15
N ALA A 48 8.69 -4.81 3.59
CA ALA A 48 7.93 -3.56 3.50
C ALA A 48 7.33 -3.42 2.10
N ASP A 49 6.05 -3.72 1.95
CA ASP A 49 5.28 -3.42 0.74
C ASP A 49 4.86 -1.95 0.74
N LEU A 50 5.44 -1.17 -0.18
CA LEU A 50 5.16 0.25 -0.30
C LEU A 50 3.83 0.56 -1.00
N SER A 51 3.13 -0.46 -1.50
CA SER A 51 1.75 -0.36 -2.00
C SER A 51 0.69 -0.57 -0.92
N ALA A 52 1.08 -1.04 0.26
CA ALA A 52 0.21 -1.22 1.42
C ALA A 52 0.14 0.05 2.28
N ASP A 53 -0.51 -0.03 3.45
CA ASP A 53 -0.47 1.06 4.42
C ASP A 53 0.98 1.28 4.91
N ILE A 54 1.40 2.55 4.89
CA ILE A 54 2.75 2.99 5.23
C ILE A 54 2.78 3.97 6.39
N THR A 55 1.63 4.28 6.99
CA THR A 55 1.48 5.33 8.02
C THR A 55 2.38 5.10 9.23
N SER A 56 2.67 3.84 9.58
CA SER A 56 3.52 3.44 10.72
C SER A 56 4.87 2.83 10.31
N LEU A 57 5.19 2.78 9.01
CA LEU A 57 6.31 2.00 8.48
C LEU A 57 7.66 2.37 9.10
N SER A 58 7.96 3.67 9.21
CA SER A 58 9.23 4.14 9.78
C SER A 58 9.36 3.77 11.26
N GLN A 59 8.26 3.87 12.03
CA GLN A 59 8.24 3.49 13.45
C GLN A 59 8.42 1.98 13.62
N GLU A 60 7.73 1.17 12.82
CA GLU A 60 7.87 -0.30 12.82
C GLU A 60 9.32 -0.72 12.53
N ILE A 61 9.95 -0.10 11.53
CA ILE A 61 11.36 -0.37 11.19
C ILE A 61 12.28 0.00 12.35
N ILE A 62 12.07 1.16 13.01
CA ILE A 62 12.87 1.59 14.16
C ILE A 62 12.75 0.58 15.31
N GLU A 63 11.53 0.23 15.69
CA GLU A 63 11.25 -0.71 16.78
C GLU A 63 11.86 -2.08 16.52
N LEU A 64 11.73 -2.58 15.28
CA LEU A 64 12.29 -3.86 14.88
C LEU A 64 13.82 -3.85 14.90
N ILE A 65 14.46 -2.77 14.44
CA ILE A 65 15.92 -2.62 14.49
C ILE A 65 16.40 -2.61 15.94
N GLN A 66 15.75 -1.85 16.83
CA GLN A 66 16.10 -1.81 18.25
C GLN A 66 15.96 -3.20 18.90
N ALA A 67 14.86 -3.91 18.60
CA ALA A 67 14.65 -5.28 19.07
C ALA A 67 15.77 -6.22 18.57
N CYS A 68 16.14 -6.15 17.29
CA CYS A 68 17.23 -6.93 16.71
C CYS A 68 18.59 -6.57 17.35
N GLN A 69 18.86 -5.30 17.60
CA GLN A 69 20.09 -4.83 18.24
C GLN A 69 20.24 -5.37 19.65
N SER A 70 19.18 -5.30 20.47
CA SER A 70 19.20 -5.81 21.85
C SER A 70 19.55 -7.30 21.94
N LYS A 71 19.27 -8.06 20.88
CA LYS A 71 19.50 -9.51 20.78
C LYS A 71 20.65 -9.89 19.85
N ASN A 72 21.35 -8.91 19.27
CA ASN A 72 22.41 -9.11 18.28
C ASN A 72 21.96 -9.97 17.06
N ILE A 73 20.74 -9.74 16.59
CA ILE A 73 20.13 -10.43 15.45
C ILE A 73 20.43 -9.63 14.17
N LYS A 74 20.92 -10.32 13.13
CA LYS A 74 21.11 -9.69 11.81
C LYS A 74 19.76 -9.51 11.12
N ILE A 75 19.54 -8.35 10.51
CA ILE A 75 18.27 -8.01 9.86
C ILE A 75 18.45 -7.68 8.38
N ALA A 76 17.53 -8.14 7.54
CA ALA A 76 17.37 -7.73 6.15
C ALA A 76 16.05 -6.98 6.00
N ILE A 77 16.11 -5.72 5.59
CA ILE A 77 14.95 -4.88 5.33
C ILE A 77 14.73 -4.85 3.82
N CYS A 78 13.62 -5.39 3.37
CA CYS A 78 13.26 -5.50 1.96
C CYS A 78 12.18 -4.47 1.65
N LEU A 79 12.53 -3.43 0.88
CA LEU A 79 11.55 -2.45 0.39
C LEU A 79 11.07 -2.89 -0.97
N VAL A 80 9.78 -3.25 -1.06
CA VAL A 80 9.12 -3.63 -2.30
C VAL A 80 8.37 -2.42 -2.84
N PHE A 81 8.89 -1.84 -3.92
CA PHE A 81 8.29 -0.69 -4.58
C PHE A 81 7.01 -1.07 -5.34
N ALA A 82 6.07 -0.12 -5.36
CA ALA A 82 4.88 -0.17 -6.19
C ALA A 82 5.24 0.23 -7.65
N GLU A 83 4.47 1.13 -8.26
CA GLU A 83 4.64 1.53 -9.66
C GLU A 83 5.99 2.23 -9.95
N LYS A 84 6.48 3.06 -9.00
CA LYS A 84 7.70 3.86 -9.18
C LYS A 84 8.66 3.75 -8.01
N ILE A 85 9.96 3.81 -8.32
CA ILE A 85 11.02 3.93 -7.33
C ILE A 85 11.01 5.36 -6.78
N ASN A 86 10.74 5.51 -5.49
CA ASN A 86 10.82 6.79 -4.80
C ASN A 86 12.23 6.99 -4.23
N ILE A 87 13.10 7.68 -4.99
CA ILE A 87 14.51 7.94 -4.62
C ILE A 87 14.62 8.72 -3.31
N GLU A 88 13.72 9.68 -3.08
CA GLU A 88 13.66 10.49 -1.86
C GLU A 88 13.41 9.58 -0.62
N LYS A 89 12.44 8.66 -0.72
CA LYS A 89 12.15 7.67 0.33
C LYS A 89 13.32 6.71 0.56
N VAL A 90 14.00 6.28 -0.51
CA VAL A 90 15.23 5.47 -0.39
C VAL A 90 16.33 6.22 0.36
N SER A 91 16.58 7.48 -0.01
CA SER A 91 17.60 8.30 0.64
C SER A 91 17.28 8.54 2.11
N TYR A 92 16.01 8.82 2.41
CA TYR A 92 15.54 8.98 3.77
C TYR A 92 15.76 7.71 4.61
N LEU A 93 15.32 6.55 4.13
CA LEU A 93 15.50 5.28 4.85
C LEU A 93 16.98 4.92 5.01
N LYS A 94 17.83 5.16 4.00
CA LYS A 94 19.28 4.99 4.14
C LYS A 94 19.85 5.84 5.27
N ASN A 95 19.43 7.11 5.36
CA ASN A 95 19.89 8.02 6.41
C ASN A 95 19.38 7.57 7.79
N LEU A 96 18.11 7.17 7.90
CA LEU A 96 17.51 6.63 9.12
C LEU A 96 18.27 5.38 9.60
N LEU A 97 18.51 4.42 8.71
CA LEU A 97 19.26 3.21 9.03
C LEU A 97 20.71 3.54 9.41
N GLY A 98 21.32 4.52 8.73
CA GLY A 98 22.63 5.05 9.06
C GLY A 98 22.71 5.64 10.48
N SER A 99 21.69 6.40 10.90
CA SER A 99 21.65 7.01 12.23
C SER A 99 21.35 6.04 13.36
N LEU A 100 20.61 4.96 13.07
CA LEU A 100 20.28 3.92 14.05
C LEU A 100 21.42 2.91 14.27
N ASN A 101 22.54 3.05 13.55
CA ASN A 101 23.50 1.97 13.42
C ASN A 101 24.52 1.91 14.58
N GLN A 102 24.74 0.72 15.13
CA GLN A 102 25.90 0.42 15.98
C GLN A 102 27.04 -0.16 15.13
N SER A 103 28.28 -0.05 15.63
CA SER A 103 29.44 -0.70 15.00
C SER A 103 29.68 -2.06 15.65
N PRO A 104 29.54 -3.20 14.94
CA PRO A 104 29.30 -3.36 13.50
C PRO A 104 27.81 -3.34 13.09
N PRO A 105 27.50 -2.94 11.84
CA PRO A 105 26.13 -2.84 11.37
C PRO A 105 25.39 -4.19 11.26
N LEU A 106 24.18 -4.25 11.81
CA LEU A 106 23.35 -5.47 11.78
C LEU A 106 22.38 -5.53 10.60
N TYR A 107 22.07 -4.39 9.99
CA TYR A 107 21.10 -4.33 8.88
C TYR A 107 21.72 -4.60 7.50
N ARG A 108 20.88 -5.04 6.57
CA ARG A 108 21.08 -4.99 5.12
C ARG A 108 19.81 -4.43 4.50
N LEU A 109 19.94 -3.50 3.55
CA LEU A 109 18.80 -2.91 2.86
C LEU A 109 18.70 -3.51 1.45
N LEU A 110 17.57 -4.11 1.11
CA LEU A 110 17.27 -4.64 -0.21
C LEU A 110 16.16 -3.80 -0.84
N LEU A 111 16.42 -3.28 -2.03
CA LEU A 111 15.50 -2.42 -2.80
C LEU A 111 14.99 -3.22 -3.98
N ILE A 112 13.71 -3.56 -3.98
CA ILE A 112 13.10 -4.52 -4.92
C ILE A 112 11.96 -3.84 -5.64
N ARG A 113 11.84 -4.05 -6.94
CA ARG A 113 10.69 -3.63 -7.74
C ARG A 113 10.16 -4.83 -8.51
N ASP A 114 8.89 -4.79 -8.88
CA ASP A 114 8.27 -5.76 -9.80
C ASP A 114 8.37 -7.20 -9.28
N LEU A 115 8.18 -7.38 -7.97
CA LEU A 115 8.12 -8.70 -7.34
C LEU A 115 6.85 -9.44 -7.80
N TYR A 116 6.93 -10.71 -8.16
CA TYR A 116 5.76 -11.50 -8.57
C TYR A 116 5.78 -12.95 -8.09
N GLN A 117 4.61 -13.61 -8.16
CA GLN A 117 4.38 -14.97 -7.67
C GLN A 117 3.48 -15.81 -8.58
N ASP A 118 3.43 -17.13 -8.31
CA ASP A 118 2.64 -18.09 -9.10
C ASP A 118 1.16 -18.14 -8.74
N VAL A 119 0.78 -17.52 -7.62
CA VAL A 119 -0.51 -17.75 -6.99
C VAL A 119 -1.54 -16.72 -7.45
N LEU A 120 -2.16 -17.00 -8.58
CA LEU A 120 -3.48 -16.46 -8.93
C LEU A 120 -4.56 -17.40 -8.37
N PRO A 121 -5.74 -16.91 -7.94
CA PRO A 121 -6.32 -15.59 -8.15
C PRO A 121 -6.14 -14.60 -6.97
N GLN A 122 -5.09 -14.73 -6.15
CA GLN A 122 -4.82 -13.81 -5.03
C GLN A 122 -3.59 -12.93 -5.32
N PRO A 123 -3.68 -11.97 -6.26
CA PRO A 123 -2.56 -11.08 -6.54
C PRO A 123 -2.26 -10.18 -5.33
N VAL A 124 -0.99 -10.09 -4.94
CA VAL A 124 -0.58 -9.34 -3.73
C VAL A 124 0.26 -8.14 -4.07
N THR A 125 1.32 -8.32 -4.86
CA THR A 125 2.23 -7.23 -5.22
C THR A 125 1.62 -6.35 -6.31
N PHE A 126 2.29 -5.23 -6.60
CA PHE A 126 1.91 -4.37 -7.71
C PHE A 126 1.93 -5.11 -9.06
N LEU A 127 3.01 -5.85 -9.36
CA LEU A 127 3.12 -6.57 -10.64
C LEU A 127 2.10 -7.71 -10.73
N ASP A 128 1.84 -8.45 -9.65
CA ASP A 128 0.81 -9.50 -9.65
C ASP A 128 -0.56 -8.93 -10.01
N LYS A 129 -0.93 -7.80 -9.40
CA LYS A 129 -2.22 -7.13 -9.64
C LYS A 129 -2.32 -6.66 -11.08
N LEU A 130 -1.25 -6.07 -11.60
CA LEU A 130 -1.18 -5.59 -12.97
C LEU A 130 -1.32 -6.74 -13.98
N LEU A 131 -0.54 -7.82 -13.81
CA LEU A 131 -0.61 -9.00 -14.67
C LEU A 131 -2.00 -9.65 -14.59
N TRP A 132 -2.54 -9.84 -13.39
CA TRP A 132 -3.87 -10.42 -13.19
C TRP A 132 -4.95 -9.60 -13.89
N GLN A 133 -4.98 -8.29 -13.67
CA GLN A 133 -5.96 -7.41 -14.29
C GLN A 133 -5.85 -7.48 -15.82
N SER A 134 -4.64 -7.43 -16.37
CA SER A 134 -4.44 -7.51 -17.82
C SER A 134 -4.83 -8.84 -18.43
N ILE A 135 -4.62 -9.96 -17.72
CA ILE A 135 -5.08 -11.28 -18.15
C ILE A 135 -6.61 -11.35 -18.15
N GLN A 136 -7.27 -10.81 -17.13
CA GLN A 136 -8.74 -10.82 -17.00
C GLN A 136 -9.42 -9.89 -18.00
N ASP A 137 -8.91 -8.68 -18.15
CA ASP A 137 -9.45 -7.65 -19.05
C ASP A 137 -9.03 -7.90 -20.52
N LEU A 138 -8.14 -8.86 -20.76
CA LEU A 138 -7.50 -9.14 -22.07
C LEU A 138 -6.88 -7.87 -22.68
N HIS A 139 -6.25 -7.07 -21.85
CA HIS A 139 -5.80 -5.73 -22.22
C HIS A 139 -4.51 -5.32 -21.52
N TRP A 140 -3.60 -4.68 -22.24
CA TRP A 140 -2.35 -4.15 -21.68
C TRP A 140 -2.10 -2.70 -22.09
N HIS A 141 -1.82 -1.88 -21.10
CA HIS A 141 -1.51 -0.46 -21.27
C HIS A 141 0.00 -0.25 -21.40
N THR A 142 0.40 0.49 -22.44
CA THR A 142 1.79 0.87 -22.71
C THR A 142 1.96 2.37 -22.65
N SER A 143 3.17 2.80 -22.32
CA SER A 143 3.59 4.17 -22.52
C SER A 143 3.52 4.54 -24.00
N THR A 144 3.28 5.82 -24.29
CA THR A 144 3.23 6.32 -25.68
C THR A 144 4.45 5.97 -26.54
N LYS A 145 5.62 5.71 -25.93
CA LYS A 145 6.82 5.24 -26.65
C LYS A 145 7.11 3.75 -26.49
N GLY A 146 6.36 3.03 -25.64
CA GLY A 146 6.63 1.63 -25.31
C GLY A 146 7.99 1.43 -24.65
N LYS A 147 8.37 2.31 -23.70
CA LYS A 147 9.72 2.35 -23.10
C LYS A 147 9.75 2.37 -21.58
N ASN A 148 8.61 2.34 -20.89
CA ASN A 148 8.65 2.20 -19.43
C ASN A 148 9.22 0.82 -19.10
N LEU A 149 10.04 0.72 -18.05
CA LEU A 149 10.78 -0.49 -17.76
C LEU A 149 10.19 -1.23 -16.56
N PHE A 150 10.19 -2.56 -16.68
CA PHE A 150 9.89 -3.53 -15.64
C PHE A 150 11.13 -4.39 -15.40
N TYR A 151 11.29 -4.84 -14.16
CA TYR A 151 12.37 -5.74 -13.74
C TYR A 151 11.82 -6.94 -12.97
N PRO A 152 10.97 -7.79 -13.58
CA PRO A 152 10.22 -8.82 -12.89
C PRO A 152 11.12 -9.75 -12.08
N LEU A 153 10.90 -9.84 -10.77
CA LEU A 153 11.66 -10.69 -9.88
C LEU A 153 10.73 -11.71 -9.21
N TYR A 154 11.06 -12.98 -9.30
CA TYR A 154 10.27 -14.03 -8.66
C TYR A 154 10.59 -14.10 -7.16
N ILE A 155 9.57 -14.35 -6.32
CA ILE A 155 9.77 -14.40 -4.85
C ILE A 155 10.81 -15.44 -4.43
N ASN A 156 10.93 -16.60 -5.08
CA ASN A 156 11.97 -17.57 -4.71
C ASN A 156 13.39 -17.05 -4.96
N ASP A 157 13.60 -16.29 -6.03
CA ASP A 157 14.89 -15.66 -6.29
C ASP A 157 15.23 -14.66 -5.18
N LEU A 158 14.22 -13.91 -4.69
CA LEU A 158 14.38 -13.04 -3.54
C LEU A 158 14.74 -13.82 -2.26
N VAL A 159 14.12 -14.98 -2.00
CA VAL A 159 14.44 -15.84 -0.84
C VAL A 159 15.93 -16.21 -0.85
N THR A 160 16.44 -16.70 -1.98
CA THR A 160 17.86 -17.10 -2.09
C THR A 160 18.82 -15.93 -1.86
N LEU A 161 18.47 -14.74 -2.37
CA LEU A 161 19.23 -13.52 -2.16
C LEU A 161 19.23 -13.06 -0.70
N ILE A 162 18.08 -13.10 -0.03
CA ILE A 162 17.95 -12.74 1.39
C ILE A 162 18.83 -13.64 2.25
N ILE A 163 18.81 -14.95 2.02
CA ILE A 163 19.69 -15.90 2.72
C ILE A 163 21.15 -15.50 2.50
N LYS A 164 21.54 -15.24 1.25
CA LYS A 164 22.92 -14.87 0.92
C LYS A 164 23.36 -13.57 1.60
N THR A 165 22.51 -12.55 1.58
CA THR A 165 22.82 -11.24 2.18
C THR A 165 22.90 -11.30 3.71
N LEU A 166 22.10 -12.15 4.37
CA LEU A 166 22.15 -12.33 5.82
C LEU A 166 23.39 -13.10 6.29
N PHE A 167 23.78 -14.15 5.56
CA PHE A 167 24.87 -15.05 5.96
C PHE A 167 26.26 -14.47 5.67
N LEU A 168 26.40 -13.66 4.62
CA LEU A 168 27.65 -12.97 4.33
C LEU A 168 27.88 -11.82 5.33
N ASN A 169 29.08 -11.74 5.89
CA ASN A 169 29.43 -10.63 6.79
C ASN A 169 29.77 -9.34 6.02
N SER A 170 30.27 -9.47 4.78
CA SER A 170 30.65 -8.35 3.91
C SER A 170 29.48 -7.49 3.42
N THR A 171 28.25 -7.88 3.71
CA THR A 171 27.00 -7.21 3.33
C THR A 171 26.45 -6.30 4.42
N ALA A 172 27.05 -6.33 5.61
CA ALA A 172 26.64 -5.55 6.77
C ALA A 172 26.61 -4.04 6.45
N GLY A 173 25.48 -3.38 6.70
CA GLY A 173 25.28 -1.95 6.46
C GLY A 173 25.18 -1.55 4.98
N LYS A 174 25.17 -2.51 4.05
CA LYS A 174 25.09 -2.22 2.62
C LYS A 174 23.65 -2.15 2.12
N THR A 175 23.47 -1.43 1.02
CA THR A 175 22.23 -1.42 0.24
C THR A 175 22.43 -2.17 -1.07
N PHE A 176 21.45 -2.97 -1.44
CA PHE A 176 21.44 -3.77 -2.64
C PHE A 176 20.19 -3.46 -3.46
N TRP A 177 20.39 -3.15 -4.75
CA TRP A 177 19.31 -3.04 -5.71
C TRP A 177 19.05 -4.40 -6.32
N VAL A 178 17.82 -4.88 -6.24
CA VAL A 178 17.44 -6.25 -6.59
C VAL A 178 16.44 -6.21 -7.73
N PHE A 179 16.92 -6.60 -8.90
CA PHE A 179 16.16 -6.56 -10.14
C PHE A 179 16.31 -7.88 -10.88
N GLY A 180 15.23 -8.31 -11.52
CA GLY A 180 15.27 -9.34 -12.54
C GLY A 180 15.76 -8.80 -13.88
N ASP A 181 15.49 -9.55 -14.94
CA ASP A 181 15.77 -9.11 -16.30
C ASP A 181 14.88 -7.92 -16.69
N LYS A 182 15.42 -7.07 -17.57
CA LYS A 182 14.77 -5.84 -18.00
C LYS A 182 13.80 -6.12 -19.13
N TYR A 183 12.55 -5.68 -18.97
CA TYR A 183 11.52 -5.67 -20.02
C TYR A 183 10.96 -4.26 -20.18
N THR A 184 10.68 -3.85 -21.40
CA THR A 184 9.83 -2.69 -21.67
C THR A 184 8.36 -3.07 -21.50
N ASP A 185 7.52 -2.11 -21.16
CA ASP A 185 6.06 -2.26 -21.18
C ASP A 185 5.53 -2.78 -22.53
N LEU A 186 6.15 -2.41 -23.65
CA LEU A 186 5.81 -2.95 -24.97
C LEU A 186 6.20 -4.44 -25.11
N GLU A 187 7.41 -4.82 -24.67
CA GLU A 187 7.84 -6.22 -24.64
C GLU A 187 6.93 -7.06 -23.73
N MET A 188 6.55 -6.54 -22.56
CA MET A 188 5.58 -7.16 -21.65
C MET A 188 4.23 -7.39 -22.34
N GLY A 189 3.72 -6.36 -23.04
CA GLY A 189 2.47 -6.45 -23.79
C GLY A 189 2.53 -7.51 -24.90
N PHE A 190 3.61 -7.57 -25.67
CA PHE A 190 3.80 -8.61 -26.69
C PHE A 190 3.97 -10.00 -26.10
N LEU A 191 4.64 -10.13 -24.96
CA LEU A 191 4.81 -11.40 -24.27
C LEU A 191 3.45 -11.93 -23.80
N LEU A 192 2.64 -11.09 -23.15
CA LEU A 192 1.26 -11.42 -22.74
C LEU A 192 0.40 -11.78 -23.96
N LYS A 193 0.45 -10.96 -25.01
CA LYS A 193 -0.28 -11.21 -26.25
C LYS A 193 0.11 -12.55 -26.86
N SER A 194 1.39 -12.83 -27.02
CA SER A 194 1.87 -14.09 -27.62
C SER A 194 1.47 -15.32 -26.80
N THR A 195 1.35 -15.18 -25.48
CA THR A 195 0.99 -16.26 -24.57
C THR A 195 -0.53 -16.49 -24.49
N LEU A 196 -1.34 -15.43 -24.66
CA LEU A 196 -2.80 -15.51 -24.61
C LEU A 196 -3.44 -15.75 -25.98
N SER A 197 -2.76 -15.40 -27.08
CA SER A 197 -3.33 -15.37 -28.44
C SER A 197 -3.68 -16.72 -29.06
N ASP A 198 -3.34 -17.85 -28.42
CA ASP A 198 -3.87 -19.16 -28.83
C ASP A 198 -5.40 -19.21 -28.69
N ASP A 199 -5.99 -18.36 -27.84
CA ASP A 199 -7.43 -18.18 -27.68
C ASP A 199 -7.91 -16.85 -28.33
N LYS A 200 -8.16 -16.90 -29.65
CA LYS A 200 -9.02 -15.95 -30.39
C LYS A 200 -8.56 -14.50 -30.52
N GLY A 201 -7.27 -14.16 -30.38
CA GLY A 201 -6.74 -12.85 -30.82
C GLY A 201 -7.41 -11.60 -30.22
N LEU A 202 -8.06 -11.73 -29.07
CA LEU A 202 -8.82 -10.66 -28.39
C LEU A 202 -7.95 -9.79 -27.47
N PHE A 203 -6.64 -10.06 -27.38
CA PHE A 203 -5.74 -9.30 -26.51
C PHE A 203 -5.25 -8.02 -27.19
N ASP A 204 -5.68 -6.89 -26.63
CA ASP A 204 -5.35 -5.55 -27.13
C ASP A 204 -4.22 -4.88 -26.34
N ILE A 205 -3.41 -4.11 -27.05
CA ILE A 205 -2.31 -3.33 -26.50
C ILE A 205 -2.58 -1.88 -26.88
N GLU A 206 -2.79 -1.02 -25.88
CA GLU A 206 -3.03 0.41 -26.07
C GLU A 206 -1.87 1.25 -25.55
N SER A 207 -1.68 2.43 -26.15
CA SER A 207 -0.59 3.34 -25.81
C SER A 207 -1.12 4.62 -25.21
N ASP A 208 -1.55 4.55 -23.95
CA ASP A 208 -2.24 5.61 -23.21
C ASP A 208 -1.50 6.07 -21.95
N LEU A 209 -0.42 5.37 -21.55
CA LEU A 209 0.37 5.75 -20.38
C LEU A 209 1.39 6.85 -20.70
N THR A 210 1.65 7.68 -19.69
CA THR A 210 2.74 8.65 -19.74
C THR A 210 4.11 7.95 -19.71
N ASN A 211 5.07 8.44 -20.51
CA ASN A 211 6.44 7.93 -20.43
C ASN A 211 7.08 8.40 -19.13
N TYR A 212 7.60 7.47 -18.34
CA TYR A 212 8.45 7.78 -17.21
C TYR A 212 9.90 7.79 -17.68
N GLN A 213 10.65 8.83 -17.30
CA GLN A 213 12.10 8.77 -17.38
C GLN A 213 12.58 7.88 -16.24
N GLU A 214 12.67 6.59 -16.49
CA GLU A 214 13.49 5.74 -15.65
C GLU A 214 14.95 5.92 -16.00
N GLU A 215 15.75 6.22 -14.99
CA GLU A 215 17.18 6.37 -15.13
C GLU A 215 17.77 4.99 -15.44
N ALA A 216 18.42 4.85 -16.59
CA ALA A 216 19.19 3.65 -16.97
C ALA A 216 20.20 3.19 -15.89
N GLN A 217 20.46 4.06 -14.91
CA GLN A 217 21.27 3.83 -13.72
C GLN A 217 20.74 2.68 -12.83
N PHE A 218 19.43 2.42 -12.75
CA PHE A 218 18.90 1.37 -11.86
C PHE A 218 19.32 -0.04 -12.29
N TYR A 219 19.28 -0.34 -13.58
CA TYR A 219 19.72 -1.63 -14.08
C TYR A 219 21.22 -1.88 -13.82
N ALA A 220 22.05 -0.83 -13.94
CA ALA A 220 23.47 -0.91 -13.60
C ALA A 220 23.69 -1.24 -12.11
N LEU A 221 22.89 -0.63 -11.22
CA LEU A 221 22.92 -0.91 -9.78
C LEU A 221 22.47 -2.35 -9.46
N GLY A 222 21.49 -2.88 -10.19
CA GLY A 222 21.09 -4.30 -10.10
C GLY A 222 22.23 -5.24 -10.48
N ASN A 223 22.93 -4.95 -11.57
CA ASN A 223 24.10 -5.72 -12.00
C ASN A 223 25.24 -5.68 -10.98
N GLU A 224 25.46 -4.54 -10.32
CA GLU A 224 26.44 -4.42 -9.24
C GLU A 224 26.08 -5.37 -8.08
N THR A 225 24.82 -5.42 -7.65
CA THR A 225 24.34 -6.38 -6.64
C THR A 225 24.65 -7.82 -7.04
N GLN A 226 24.34 -8.18 -8.29
CA GLN A 226 24.59 -9.53 -8.80
C GLN A 226 26.08 -9.91 -8.74
N ILE A 227 26.97 -8.97 -9.10
CA ILE A 227 28.43 -9.17 -9.07
C ILE A 227 28.93 -9.27 -7.62
N VAL A 228 28.55 -8.32 -6.76
CA VAL A 228 29.01 -8.24 -5.36
C VAL A 228 28.60 -9.48 -4.57
N LEU A 229 27.40 -10.00 -4.84
CA LEU A 229 26.87 -11.16 -4.15
C LEU A 229 27.12 -12.45 -4.92
N GLY A 230 27.65 -12.41 -6.15
CA GLY A 230 27.77 -13.58 -7.03
C GLY A 230 26.43 -14.32 -7.16
N TRP A 231 25.34 -13.57 -7.30
CA TRP A 231 23.96 -14.07 -7.34
C TRP A 231 23.31 -13.59 -8.63
N ARG A 232 22.46 -14.43 -9.22
CA ARG A 232 21.57 -14.06 -10.32
C ARG A 232 20.20 -14.69 -10.08
N PRO A 233 19.11 -14.04 -10.52
CA PRO A 233 17.82 -14.72 -10.61
C PRO A 233 17.97 -15.95 -11.50
N ASP A 234 17.51 -17.10 -11.04
CA ASP A 234 17.54 -18.34 -11.81
C ASP A 234 16.23 -18.55 -12.59
N THR A 235 15.16 -17.83 -12.21
CA THR A 235 13.83 -17.97 -12.81
C THR A 235 13.70 -17.17 -14.11
N ASP A 236 13.36 -17.87 -15.19
CA ASP A 236 12.97 -17.24 -16.46
C ASP A 236 11.52 -16.71 -16.38
N PHE A 237 11.39 -15.38 -16.45
CA PHE A 237 10.10 -14.70 -16.39
C PHE A 237 9.13 -15.15 -17.49
N GLU A 238 9.60 -15.37 -18.72
CA GLU A 238 8.71 -15.74 -19.84
C GLU A 238 8.06 -17.11 -19.62
N GLN A 239 8.87 -18.09 -19.18
CA GLN A 239 8.37 -19.43 -18.86
C GLN A 239 7.40 -19.38 -17.68
N LYS A 240 7.70 -18.54 -16.68
CA LYS A 240 6.86 -18.43 -15.50
C LYS A 240 5.52 -17.78 -15.80
N LEU A 241 5.52 -16.71 -16.60
CA LEU A 241 4.31 -16.04 -17.05
C LEU A 241 3.39 -16.98 -17.83
N LYS A 242 3.94 -17.86 -18.68
CA LYS A 242 3.17 -18.93 -19.34
C LYS A 242 2.47 -19.84 -18.34
N SER A 243 3.20 -20.32 -17.33
CA SER A 243 2.62 -21.18 -16.29
C SER A 243 1.51 -20.49 -15.48
N ILE A 244 1.68 -19.19 -15.20
CA ILE A 244 0.71 -18.35 -14.48
C ILE A 244 -0.58 -18.23 -15.31
N ILE A 245 -0.45 -17.97 -16.61
CA ILE A 245 -1.58 -17.86 -17.53
C ILE A 245 -2.29 -19.22 -17.68
N ASP A 246 -1.56 -20.32 -17.86
CA ASP A 246 -2.13 -21.67 -17.99
C ASP A 246 -2.92 -22.07 -16.74
N GLN A 247 -2.42 -21.75 -15.54
CA GLN A 247 -3.13 -21.97 -14.28
C GLN A 247 -4.41 -21.15 -14.20
N SER A 248 -4.38 -19.87 -14.60
CA SER A 248 -5.57 -19.02 -14.62
C SER A 248 -6.67 -19.54 -15.57
N LYS A 249 -6.29 -20.16 -16.69
CA LYS A 249 -7.22 -20.84 -17.62
C LYS A 249 -7.82 -22.12 -17.02
N GLN A 250 -7.04 -22.89 -16.26
CA GLN A 250 -7.53 -24.12 -15.63
C GLN A 250 -8.52 -23.85 -14.49
N ASP A 251 -8.27 -22.80 -13.70
CA ASP A 251 -9.15 -22.41 -12.60
C ASP A 251 -10.50 -21.84 -13.11
N SER A 252 -10.49 -21.09 -14.21
CA SER A 252 -11.73 -20.60 -14.86
C SER A 252 -12.56 -21.74 -15.48
N VAL A 253 -11.91 -22.77 -16.03
CA VAL A 253 -12.60 -23.98 -16.51
C VAL A 253 -13.18 -24.80 -15.34
N GLN A 254 -12.52 -24.85 -14.19
CA GLN A 254 -13.05 -25.51 -12.99
C GLN A 254 -14.23 -24.77 -12.36
N GLU A 255 -14.25 -23.43 -12.39
CA GLU A 255 -15.43 -22.65 -11.96
C GLU A 255 -16.63 -22.88 -12.90
N ASP A 256 -16.42 -23.00 -14.22
CA ASP A 256 -17.49 -23.32 -15.17
C ASP A 256 -17.97 -24.78 -15.04
N TYR A 257 -17.07 -25.75 -14.81
CA TYR A 257 -17.46 -27.14 -14.52
C TYR A 257 -18.16 -27.28 -13.16
N GLN A 258 -17.80 -26.47 -12.16
CA GLN A 258 -18.53 -26.40 -10.89
C GLN A 258 -19.85 -25.63 -11.03
N LEU A 259 -20.02 -24.72 -11.98
CA LEU A 259 -21.32 -24.10 -12.29
C LEU A 259 -22.24 -25.05 -13.08
N GLU A 260 -21.69 -25.95 -13.90
CA GLU A 260 -22.46 -26.99 -14.59
C GLU A 260 -22.76 -28.22 -13.72
N HIS A 261 -21.97 -28.53 -12.69
CA HIS A 261 -22.16 -29.71 -11.82
C HIS A 261 -22.42 -29.40 -10.33
N SER A 262 -22.42 -28.14 -9.90
CA SER A 262 -22.99 -27.77 -8.61
C SER A 262 -24.50 -27.86 -8.70
N GLN A 263 -24.99 -28.94 -8.11
CA GLN A 263 -26.37 -29.15 -7.71
C GLN A 263 -27.03 -27.83 -7.31
N VAL A 264 -27.99 -27.45 -8.15
CA VAL A 264 -28.96 -26.37 -7.96
C VAL A 264 -29.36 -26.28 -6.49
N SER A 265 -28.83 -25.27 -5.80
CA SER A 265 -29.28 -24.90 -4.47
C SER A 265 -30.76 -24.49 -4.53
N PRO A 266 -31.58 -24.85 -3.52
CA PRO A 266 -33.05 -24.86 -3.62
C PRO A 266 -33.69 -23.46 -3.48
N ILE A 267 -33.03 -22.41 -3.95
CA ILE A 267 -33.48 -21.02 -3.81
C ILE A 267 -33.90 -20.41 -5.16
N LYS A 268 -33.41 -20.92 -6.31
CA LYS A 268 -33.85 -20.43 -7.63
C LYS A 268 -35.13 -21.07 -8.19
N LYS A 269 -35.66 -22.15 -7.60
CA LYS A 269 -36.98 -22.71 -7.97
C LYS A 269 -38.18 -21.91 -7.42
N LYS A 270 -37.98 -20.99 -6.46
CA LYS A 270 -39.07 -20.15 -5.92
C LYS A 270 -39.35 -18.88 -6.72
N ILE A 271 -38.45 -18.44 -7.59
CA ILE A 271 -38.64 -17.19 -8.36
C ILE A 271 -39.40 -17.45 -9.67
N VAL A 272 -39.29 -18.64 -10.25
CA VAL A 272 -40.08 -19.02 -11.43
C VAL A 272 -41.54 -19.37 -11.05
N SER A 273 -41.79 -19.85 -9.82
CA SER A 273 -43.16 -20.08 -9.34
C SER A 273 -43.92 -18.82 -8.94
N ILE A 274 -43.23 -17.67 -8.76
CA ILE A 274 -43.87 -16.37 -8.47
C ILE A 274 -44.30 -15.68 -9.77
N LYS A 275 -43.58 -15.85 -10.88
CA LYS A 275 -43.99 -15.32 -12.18
C LYS A 275 -45.28 -15.98 -12.71
N ASN A 276 -45.48 -17.27 -12.43
CA ASN A 276 -46.69 -17.99 -12.85
C ASN A 276 -47.87 -17.87 -11.86
N SER A 277 -47.66 -17.41 -10.62
CA SER A 277 -48.75 -17.11 -9.68
C SER A 277 -49.24 -15.65 -9.76
N LEU A 278 -48.45 -14.74 -10.35
CA LEU A 278 -48.86 -13.36 -10.63
C LEU A 278 -49.73 -13.21 -11.90
N ALA A 279 -49.74 -14.21 -12.78
CA ALA A 279 -50.59 -14.21 -13.98
C ALA A 279 -52.06 -14.60 -13.72
N LYS A 280 -52.45 -14.92 -12.48
CA LYS A 280 -53.82 -15.32 -12.10
C LYS A 280 -54.42 -14.54 -10.92
N ILE A 281 -53.95 -13.32 -10.64
CA ILE A 281 -54.65 -12.43 -9.72
C ILE A 281 -55.65 -11.61 -10.53
N ASN A 282 -56.89 -12.11 -10.59
CA ASN A 282 -58.06 -11.34 -10.97
C ASN A 282 -58.28 -10.23 -9.93
N VAL A 283 -57.70 -9.05 -10.17
CA VAL A 283 -57.89 -7.87 -9.33
C VAL A 283 -59.30 -7.33 -9.58
N LYS A 284 -60.25 -7.77 -8.75
CA LYS A 284 -61.49 -7.01 -8.52
C LYS A 284 -61.08 -5.60 -8.07
N ARG A 285 -61.58 -4.60 -8.80
CA ARG A 285 -61.40 -3.16 -8.58
C ARG A 285 -61.59 -2.77 -7.12
N HIS A 286 -60.51 -2.63 -6.37
CA HIS A 286 -60.42 -1.85 -5.12
C HIS A 286 -58.96 -1.36 -4.96
N GLY A 287 -58.47 -0.52 -5.89
CA GLY A 287 -57.03 -0.36 -6.10
C GLY A 287 -56.48 1.06 -6.28
N ALA A 288 -57.24 2.13 -6.05
CA ALA A 288 -56.71 3.50 -6.21
C ALA A 288 -56.22 4.12 -4.89
N LYS A 289 -56.93 3.91 -3.77
CA LYS A 289 -56.60 4.55 -2.48
C LYS A 289 -55.40 3.93 -1.75
N LEU A 290 -55.19 2.62 -1.83
CA LEU A 290 -54.02 1.97 -1.20
C LEU A 290 -52.72 2.24 -1.99
N LYS A 291 -52.77 2.21 -3.33
CA LYS A 291 -51.61 2.49 -4.18
C LYS A 291 -51.11 3.93 -4.01
N ASN A 292 -52.01 4.91 -3.90
CA ASN A 292 -51.66 6.30 -3.62
C ASN A 292 -51.10 6.52 -2.20
N ARG A 293 -51.52 5.75 -1.19
CA ARG A 293 -50.95 5.83 0.17
C ARG A 293 -49.54 5.24 0.22
N PHE A 294 -49.29 4.10 -0.43
CA PHE A 294 -47.94 3.53 -0.53
C PHE A 294 -46.99 4.42 -1.34
N LEU A 295 -47.47 5.04 -2.42
CA LEU A 295 -46.69 5.96 -3.24
C LEU A 295 -46.38 7.27 -2.47
N ALA A 296 -47.33 7.80 -1.71
CA ALA A 296 -47.11 8.96 -0.84
C ALA A 296 -46.12 8.67 0.31
N ILE A 297 -46.17 7.48 0.90
CA ILE A 297 -45.20 7.05 1.93
C ILE A 297 -43.80 6.89 1.31
N SER A 298 -43.70 6.29 0.12
CA SER A 298 -42.43 6.10 -0.58
C SER A 298 -41.78 7.44 -0.97
N ILE A 299 -42.58 8.40 -1.44
CA ILE A 299 -42.11 9.77 -1.72
C ILE A 299 -41.61 10.45 -0.43
N LYS A 300 -42.33 10.32 0.69
CA LYS A 300 -41.89 10.88 1.99
C LYS A 300 -40.58 10.27 2.46
N ILE A 301 -40.40 8.97 2.29
CA ILE A 301 -39.14 8.28 2.62
C ILE A 301 -38.01 8.78 1.71
N LEU A 302 -38.26 8.92 0.40
CA LEU A 302 -37.27 9.47 -0.54
C LEU A 302 -36.85 10.91 -0.16
N PHE A 303 -37.81 11.77 0.18
CA PHE A 303 -37.53 13.12 0.65
C PHE A 303 -36.74 13.14 1.96
N LEU A 304 -37.05 12.23 2.89
CA LEU A 304 -36.30 12.10 4.13
C LEU A 304 -34.84 11.67 3.88
N VAL A 305 -34.63 10.71 2.97
CA VAL A 305 -33.29 10.26 2.57
C VAL A 305 -32.50 11.39 1.89
N LEU A 306 -33.13 12.12 0.95
CA LEU A 306 -32.53 13.29 0.31
C LEU A 306 -32.19 14.39 1.32
N PHE A 307 -33.07 14.64 2.29
CA PHE A 307 -32.84 15.62 3.34
C PHE A 307 -31.66 15.21 4.24
N LEU A 308 -31.60 13.95 4.66
CA LEU A 308 -30.47 13.42 5.45
C LEU A 308 -29.16 13.49 4.67
N TYR A 309 -29.18 13.21 3.38
CA TYR A 309 -28.02 13.36 2.49
C TYR A 309 -27.58 14.82 2.38
N ALA A 310 -28.51 15.76 2.13
CA ALA A 310 -28.20 17.17 2.07
C ALA A 310 -27.67 17.71 3.42
N ALA A 311 -28.21 17.23 4.54
CA ALA A 311 -27.72 17.58 5.87
C ALA A 311 -26.30 17.06 6.11
N THR A 312 -26.01 15.80 5.77
CA THR A 312 -24.66 15.22 5.90
C THR A 312 -23.65 15.93 5.00
N ALA A 313 -24.01 16.24 3.76
CA ALA A 313 -23.18 17.05 2.86
C ALA A 313 -22.94 18.47 3.39
N GLY A 314 -23.96 19.09 3.99
CA GLY A 314 -23.82 20.38 4.65
C GLY A 314 -22.88 20.34 5.86
N VAL A 315 -22.97 19.30 6.69
CA VAL A 315 -22.05 19.10 7.82
C VAL A 315 -20.62 18.86 7.34
N PHE A 316 -20.42 18.07 6.28
CA PHE A 316 -19.12 17.85 5.66
C PHE A 316 -18.49 19.15 5.16
N ALA A 317 -19.24 19.95 4.39
CA ALA A 317 -18.73 21.23 3.89
C ALA A 317 -18.38 22.20 5.04
N TRP A 318 -19.21 22.22 6.09
CA TRP A 318 -18.96 23.04 7.27
C TRP A 318 -17.73 22.57 8.05
N SER A 319 -17.57 21.26 8.26
CA SER A 319 -16.41 20.70 8.98
C SER A 319 -15.12 20.96 8.22
N MET A 320 -15.11 20.76 6.90
CA MET A 320 -13.95 21.07 6.06
C MET A 320 -13.58 22.56 6.08
N SER A 321 -14.57 23.45 6.06
CA SER A 321 -14.32 24.90 6.18
C SER A 321 -13.71 25.26 7.54
N LYS A 322 -14.18 24.64 8.62
CA LYS A 322 -13.64 24.84 9.97
C LYS A 322 -12.24 24.26 10.13
N GLU A 323 -12.00 23.08 9.56
CA GLU A 323 -10.70 22.43 9.50
C GLU A 323 -9.66 23.36 8.84
N TYR A 324 -9.97 23.88 7.65
CA TYR A 324 -9.10 24.80 6.93
C TYR A 324 -8.86 26.11 7.69
N ALA A 325 -9.89 26.65 8.35
CA ALA A 325 -9.75 27.85 9.17
C ALA A 325 -8.84 27.63 10.39
N SER A 326 -8.96 26.49 11.07
CA SER A 326 -8.08 26.12 12.18
C SER A 326 -6.66 25.81 11.71
N LEU A 327 -6.48 25.21 10.53
CA LEU A 327 -5.15 25.01 9.92
C LEU A 327 -4.42 26.34 9.72
N ASN A 328 -5.08 27.30 9.05
CA ASN A 328 -4.51 28.62 8.78
C ASN A 328 -4.19 29.39 10.07
N ARG A 329 -5.07 29.34 11.06
CA ARG A 329 -4.81 29.97 12.36
C ARG A 329 -3.65 29.33 13.08
N SER A 330 -3.55 28.00 13.05
CA SER A 330 -2.45 27.28 13.70
C SER A 330 -1.10 27.63 13.07
N LEU A 331 -1.04 27.74 11.74
CA LEU A 331 0.14 28.19 10.99
C LEU A 331 0.53 29.64 11.33
N ASP A 332 -0.43 30.56 11.35
CA ASP A 332 -0.18 31.97 11.69
C ASP A 332 0.30 32.12 13.15
N LEU A 333 -0.30 31.39 14.09
CA LEU A 333 0.11 31.37 15.50
C LEU A 333 1.50 30.74 15.69
N ALA A 334 1.81 29.68 14.94
CA ALA A 334 3.15 29.09 14.93
C ALA A 334 4.19 30.07 14.39
N GLY A 335 3.88 30.78 13.29
CA GLY A 335 4.75 31.82 12.74
C GLY A 335 5.01 33.00 13.68
N LYS A 336 4.05 33.28 14.58
CA LYS A 336 4.17 34.32 15.63
C LYS A 336 4.83 33.80 16.92
N GLY A 337 5.18 32.53 17.01
CA GLY A 337 5.76 31.92 18.21
C GLY A 337 4.76 31.63 19.34
N GLU A 338 3.45 31.73 19.10
CA GLU A 338 2.40 31.44 20.08
C GLU A 338 2.06 29.94 20.11
N LEU A 339 3.05 29.12 20.48
CA LEU A 339 3.00 27.65 20.39
C LEU A 339 1.78 27.03 21.10
N GLU A 340 1.45 27.45 22.32
CA GLU A 340 0.33 26.87 23.09
C GLU A 340 -1.03 27.06 22.39
N LYS A 341 -1.25 28.25 21.82
CA LYS A 341 -2.48 28.54 21.06
C LYS A 341 -2.48 27.82 19.71
N SER A 342 -1.31 27.69 19.09
CA SER A 342 -1.14 26.92 17.86
C SER A 342 -1.50 25.44 18.06
N VAL A 343 -1.07 24.83 19.18
CA VAL A 343 -1.45 23.46 19.58
C VAL A 343 -2.95 23.32 19.85
N LEU A 344 -3.58 24.32 20.46
CA LEU A 344 -5.03 24.32 20.68
C LEU A 344 -5.79 24.29 19.35
N GLU A 345 -5.36 25.06 18.35
CA GLU A 345 -5.96 25.05 17.02
C GLU A 345 -5.72 23.73 16.28
N VAL A 346 -4.60 23.02 16.50
CA VAL A 346 -4.40 21.66 15.98
C VAL A 346 -5.40 20.67 16.58
N LYS A 347 -5.71 20.78 17.88
CA LYS A 347 -6.75 19.94 18.51
C LYS A 347 -8.13 20.19 17.91
N ASN A 348 -8.47 21.44 17.65
CA ASN A 348 -9.71 21.80 16.96
C ASN A 348 -9.73 21.24 15.54
N LEU A 349 -8.62 21.35 14.82
CA LEU A 349 -8.44 20.78 13.50
C LEU A 349 -8.67 19.26 13.50
N ARG A 350 -8.12 18.50 14.45
CA ARG A 350 -8.37 17.05 14.56
C ARG A 350 -9.85 16.72 14.78
N TYR A 351 -10.54 17.51 15.58
CA TYR A 351 -11.97 17.34 15.81
C TYR A 351 -12.77 17.51 14.52
N TYR A 352 -12.47 18.57 13.74
CA TYR A 352 -13.16 18.82 12.48
C TYR A 352 -12.78 17.81 11.39
N ASN A 353 -11.52 17.39 11.31
CA ASN A 353 -11.06 16.36 10.38
C ASN A 353 -11.80 15.03 10.62
N ARG A 354 -11.94 14.59 11.87
CA ARG A 354 -12.71 13.39 12.22
C ARG A 354 -14.19 13.50 11.84
N LEU A 355 -14.79 14.69 11.98
CA LEU A 355 -16.15 14.93 11.52
C LEU A 355 -16.26 14.89 10.00
N SER A 356 -15.27 15.44 9.29
CA SER A 356 -15.17 15.38 7.83
C SER A 356 -15.04 13.93 7.34
N GLU A 357 -14.23 13.09 8.00
CA GLU A 357 -14.08 11.66 7.66
C GLU A 357 -15.41 10.89 7.79
N ILE A 358 -16.08 11.02 8.95
CA ILE A 358 -17.36 10.35 9.22
C ILE A 358 -18.44 10.77 8.23
N THR A 359 -18.43 12.05 7.82
CA THR A 359 -19.43 12.57 6.89
C THR A 359 -19.07 12.32 5.42
N LEU A 360 -17.80 12.09 5.10
CA LEU A 360 -17.34 11.76 3.75
C LEU A 360 -17.74 10.33 3.33
N GLU A 361 -17.65 9.35 4.22
CA GLU A 361 -18.00 7.95 3.92
C GLU A 361 -19.39 7.77 3.24
N PRO A 362 -20.49 8.36 3.74
CA PRO A 362 -21.79 8.23 3.09
C PRO A 362 -21.94 9.11 1.83
N ILE A 363 -21.13 10.17 1.67
CA ILE A 363 -21.19 11.09 0.52
C ILE A 363 -20.43 10.53 -0.68
N LYS A 364 -19.23 9.97 -0.44
CA LYS A 364 -18.29 9.47 -1.44
C LYS A 364 -18.94 8.58 -2.51
N PRO A 365 -19.69 7.50 -2.19
CA PRO A 365 -20.26 6.63 -3.22
C PRO A 365 -21.30 7.34 -4.09
N VAL A 366 -22.03 8.33 -3.55
CA VAL A 366 -23.04 9.09 -4.30
C VAL A 366 -22.38 10.07 -5.25
N VAL A 367 -21.34 10.77 -4.80
CA VAL A 367 -20.59 11.73 -5.64
C VAL A 367 -19.84 11.00 -6.76
N LEU A 368 -19.18 9.88 -6.47
CA LEU A 368 -18.50 9.06 -7.48
C LEU A 368 -19.46 8.52 -8.55
N LEU A 369 -20.71 8.20 -8.17
CA LEU A 369 -21.72 7.71 -9.10
C LEU A 369 -22.29 8.81 -10.00
N ILE A 370 -22.35 10.06 -9.51
CA ILE A 370 -22.82 11.22 -10.26
C ILE A 370 -21.73 11.79 -11.16
N ASN A 371 -20.52 11.98 -10.60
CA ASN A 371 -19.35 12.49 -11.30
C ASN A 371 -18.07 11.89 -10.69
N PRO A 372 -17.47 10.88 -11.35
CA PRO A 372 -16.26 10.23 -10.87
C PRO A 372 -15.07 11.19 -10.68
N GLN A 373 -14.93 12.20 -11.55
CA GLN A 373 -13.82 13.17 -11.47
C GLN A 373 -13.91 14.03 -10.21
N ILE A 374 -15.10 14.60 -9.94
CA ILE A 374 -15.34 15.39 -8.71
C ILE A 374 -15.18 14.52 -7.46
N GLY A 375 -15.61 13.25 -7.54
CA GLY A 375 -15.45 12.30 -6.43
C GLY A 375 -13.98 12.00 -6.12
N GLU A 376 -13.15 11.78 -7.14
CA GLU A 376 -11.71 11.63 -6.98
C GLU A 376 -11.05 12.91 -6.44
N GLU A 377 -11.37 14.08 -7.00
CA GLU A 377 -10.87 15.38 -6.54
C GLU A 377 -11.18 15.64 -5.06
N LEU A 378 -12.39 15.29 -4.63
CA LEU A 378 -12.84 15.52 -3.26
C LEU A 378 -12.17 14.57 -2.26
N VAL A 379 -11.93 13.31 -2.65
CA VAL A 379 -11.14 12.36 -1.86
C VAL A 379 -9.67 12.80 -1.78
N ASN A 380 -9.09 13.25 -2.89
CA ASN A 380 -7.72 13.74 -2.94
C ASN A 380 -7.56 15.03 -2.10
N LEU A 381 -8.52 15.95 -2.15
CA LEU A 381 -8.53 17.16 -1.33
C LEU A 381 -8.60 16.82 0.17
N PHE A 382 -9.45 15.86 0.54
CA PHE A 382 -9.51 15.37 1.92
C PHE A 382 -8.17 14.77 2.37
N ALA A 383 -7.58 13.88 1.55
CA ALA A 383 -6.29 13.26 1.84
C ALA A 383 -5.17 14.32 1.97
N PHE A 384 -5.13 15.29 1.04
CA PHE A 384 -4.18 16.40 1.04
C PHE A 384 -4.26 17.23 2.33
N ASN A 385 -5.47 17.64 2.72
CA ASN A 385 -5.69 18.38 3.97
C ASN A 385 -5.31 17.56 5.21
N ASN A 386 -5.59 16.26 5.20
CA ASN A 386 -5.20 15.36 6.28
C ASN A 386 -3.67 15.25 6.43
N TYR A 387 -2.93 15.11 5.32
CA TYR A 387 -1.48 15.10 5.38
C TYR A 387 -0.88 16.44 5.82
N LEU A 388 -1.49 17.58 5.45
CA LEU A 388 -1.10 18.90 5.96
C LEU A 388 -1.32 19.02 7.47
N ALA A 389 -2.48 18.57 7.94
CA ALA A 389 -2.82 18.53 9.35
C ALA A 389 -1.81 17.69 10.16
N LEU A 390 -1.52 16.47 9.71
CA LEU A 390 -0.55 15.57 10.33
C LEU A 390 0.87 16.15 10.30
N SER A 391 1.27 16.78 9.19
CA SER A 391 2.57 17.47 9.09
C SER A 391 2.71 18.55 10.17
N LEU A 392 1.68 19.39 10.31
CA LEU A 392 1.68 20.49 11.26
C LEU A 392 1.68 19.99 12.71
N GLU A 393 0.91 18.95 13.00
CA GLU A 393 0.90 18.27 14.31
C GLU A 393 2.30 17.75 14.66
N ASN A 394 2.91 16.97 13.76
CA ASN A 394 4.22 16.37 14.00
C ASN A 394 5.30 17.45 14.13
N LEU A 395 5.24 18.55 13.37
CA LEU A 395 6.12 19.70 13.52
C LEU A 395 5.99 20.33 14.91
N GLN A 396 4.78 20.56 15.39
CA GLN A 396 4.56 21.16 16.71
C GLN A 396 5.01 20.23 17.85
N GLN A 397 4.73 18.93 17.74
CA GLN A 397 5.22 17.94 18.69
C GLN A 397 6.76 17.90 18.71
N THR A 398 7.39 17.98 17.54
CA THR A 398 8.85 18.09 17.40
C THR A 398 9.39 19.33 18.11
N TYR A 399 8.79 20.50 17.87
CA TYR A 399 9.19 21.76 18.50
C TYR A 399 9.05 21.72 20.03
N VAL A 400 7.92 21.21 20.54
CA VAL A 400 7.68 21.07 21.99
C VAL A 400 8.68 20.10 22.61
N LEU A 401 8.99 18.99 21.94
CA LEU A 401 9.96 18.03 22.42
C LEU A 401 11.38 18.60 22.41
N ALA A 402 11.76 19.34 21.37
CA ALA A 402 13.04 20.04 21.28
C ALA A 402 13.18 21.12 22.37
N ASP A 403 12.14 21.90 22.64
CA ASP A 403 12.12 22.90 23.72
C ASP A 403 12.27 22.25 25.10
N LYS A 404 11.62 21.10 25.32
CA LYS A 404 11.79 20.30 26.55
C LYS A 404 13.22 19.80 26.73
N ILE A 405 13.83 19.23 25.68
CA ILE A 405 15.24 18.81 25.72
C ILE A 405 16.13 20.01 26.03
N TYR A 406 15.95 21.13 25.31
CA TYR A 406 16.75 22.35 25.51
C TYR A 406 16.65 22.89 26.95
N LYS A 407 15.44 22.95 27.52
CA LYS A 407 15.23 23.35 28.91
C LYS A 407 15.86 22.38 29.90
N SER A 408 15.78 21.07 29.65
CA SER A 408 16.38 20.07 30.53
C SER A 408 17.92 20.11 30.56
N LEU A 409 18.57 20.61 29.50
CA LEU A 409 20.02 20.85 29.52
C LEU A 409 20.43 21.94 30.53
N HIS A 410 19.49 22.82 30.91
CA HIS A 410 19.73 23.96 31.78
C HIS A 410 19.06 23.81 33.16
N ASP A 411 18.22 22.80 33.35
CA ASP A 411 17.47 22.59 34.59
C ASP A 411 17.68 21.16 35.12
N THR A 412 18.49 21.05 36.18
CA THR A 412 18.87 19.79 36.84
C THR A 412 17.70 19.04 37.50
N GLN A 413 16.50 19.63 37.58
CA GLN A 413 15.33 19.00 38.19
C GLN A 413 14.46 18.20 37.18
N THR A 414 14.60 18.45 35.88
CA THR A 414 13.86 17.74 34.84
C THR A 414 14.63 16.50 34.36
N ILE A 415 14.28 15.33 34.89
CA ILE A 415 14.75 14.04 34.37
C ILE A 415 14.03 13.77 33.05
N ILE A 416 14.71 14.00 31.93
CA ILE A 416 14.26 13.59 30.60
C ILE A 416 15.17 12.43 30.17
N ASP A 417 14.57 11.35 29.67
CA ASP A 417 15.30 10.29 28.96
C ASP A 417 15.83 10.88 27.63
N PRO A 418 17.14 11.16 27.52
CA PRO A 418 17.69 11.86 26.36
C PRO A 418 17.63 10.99 25.11
N GLU A 419 17.82 9.69 25.25
CA GLU A 419 17.87 8.74 24.14
C GLU A 419 16.47 8.54 23.55
N GLY A 420 15.47 8.28 24.40
CA GLY A 420 14.07 8.19 23.98
C GLY A 420 13.54 9.50 23.38
N SER A 421 13.96 10.66 23.90
CA SER A 421 13.54 11.97 23.39
C SER A 421 14.18 12.32 22.05
N ILE A 422 15.45 11.98 21.83
CA ILE A 422 16.12 12.12 20.53
C ILE A 422 15.47 11.21 19.48
N LEU A 423 15.16 9.97 19.84
CA LEU A 423 14.48 9.01 18.96
C LEU A 423 13.06 9.48 18.58
N ALA A 424 12.29 9.97 19.55
CA ALA A 424 10.96 10.54 19.28
C ALA A 424 11.05 11.80 18.40
N LEU A 425 12.10 12.62 18.54
CA LEU A 425 12.36 13.75 17.65
C LEU A 425 12.65 13.30 16.21
N GLN A 426 13.49 12.29 16.05
CA GLN A 426 13.80 11.69 14.75
C GLN A 426 12.57 11.07 14.09
N SER A 427 11.74 10.36 14.87
CA SER A 427 10.48 9.78 14.39
C SER A 427 9.47 10.86 13.99
N ASN A 428 9.31 11.93 14.77
CA ASN A 428 8.40 13.01 14.38
C ASN A 428 8.88 13.74 13.12
N LEU A 429 10.18 14.00 12.97
CA LEU A 429 10.75 14.59 11.77
C LEU A 429 10.60 13.68 10.54
N ALA A 430 10.72 12.36 10.74
CA ALA A 430 10.42 11.36 9.71
C ALA A 430 8.98 11.47 9.21
N LEU A 431 8.02 11.50 10.13
CA LEU A 431 6.61 11.61 9.81
C LEU A 431 6.29 12.93 9.11
N VAL A 432 6.91 14.04 9.53
CA VAL A 432 6.80 15.32 8.80
C VAL A 432 7.27 15.17 7.36
N TYR A 433 8.44 14.56 7.15
CA TYR A 433 8.99 14.36 5.82
C TYR A 433 8.11 13.44 4.94
N GLU A 434 7.61 12.34 5.48
CA GLU A 434 6.69 11.43 4.79
C GLU A 434 5.39 12.14 4.39
N ASN A 435 4.80 12.91 5.29
CA ASN A 435 3.59 13.68 4.98
C ASN A 435 3.86 14.72 3.88
N LEU A 436 5.02 15.39 3.88
CA LEU A 436 5.41 16.32 2.81
C LEU A 436 5.58 15.62 1.45
N ILE A 437 6.09 14.39 1.42
CA ILE A 437 6.13 13.58 0.19
C ILE A 437 4.71 13.28 -0.30
N GLN A 438 3.79 12.90 0.59
CA GLN A 438 2.39 12.62 0.20
C GLN A 438 1.68 13.88 -0.34
N ILE A 439 1.96 15.03 0.27
CA ILE A 439 1.51 16.34 -0.23
C ILE A 439 2.08 16.60 -1.63
N LYS A 440 3.38 16.37 -1.84
CA LYS A 440 4.03 16.54 -3.15
C LYS A 440 3.42 15.64 -4.22
N VAL A 441 3.23 14.35 -3.92
CA VAL A 441 2.56 13.39 -4.81
C VAL A 441 1.14 13.85 -5.15
N SER A 442 0.40 14.31 -4.15
CA SER A 442 -0.96 14.84 -4.35
C SER A 442 -0.97 16.06 -5.27
N LEU A 443 -0.01 16.98 -5.12
CA LEU A 443 0.14 18.18 -5.97
C LEU A 443 0.57 17.83 -7.41
N GLU A 444 1.50 16.90 -7.57
CA GLU A 444 2.00 16.47 -8.89
C GLU A 444 0.94 15.72 -9.70
N SER A 445 0.01 15.04 -9.03
CA SER A 445 -1.08 14.31 -9.68
C SER A 445 -2.07 15.19 -10.46
N LYS A 446 -2.08 16.52 -10.25
CA LYS A 446 -3.04 17.50 -10.83
C LYS A 446 -4.52 17.14 -10.64
N LYS A 447 -4.85 16.25 -9.69
CA LYS A 447 -6.22 15.84 -9.35
C LYS A 447 -6.72 16.48 -8.05
N LEU A 448 -6.20 17.66 -7.73
CA LEU A 448 -6.75 18.54 -6.70
C LEU A 448 -7.61 19.61 -7.40
N PRO A 449 -8.74 20.01 -6.81
CA PRO A 449 -9.66 20.98 -7.41
C PRO A 449 -9.08 22.38 -7.60
#